data_AF-A0A0F3MEV6-F1
#
_entry.id   AF-A0A0F3MEV6-F1
#
_cell.length_a   1.000
_cell.length_b   1.000
_cell.length_c   1.000
_cell.angle_alpha   90.00
_cell.angle_beta   90.00
_cell.angle_gamma   90.00
#
_symmetry.space_group_name_H-M   'P 1'
#
loop_
_entity.id
_entity.type
_entity.pdbx_description
1 polymer ?
#
loop_
_entity_poly.entity_id
_entity_poly.type
_entity_poly.pdbx_seq_one_letter_code
_entity_poly.pdbx_strand_id
1 'polypeptide(L)'
;MRRLEVFFFGDNYAWEVTYPLPNRIFIKSLEKNVRTNMTIITNKRTYEFDIVSKELEVGREHDLVYLIRFYYPQKKACNKEK
;
A
#
# COMPACT_ATOMS: atom_id res chain seq x y z
N MET A 1 -13.27 2.35 -12.22
CA MET A 1 -12.72 2.31 -10.83
C MET A 1 -11.44 1.47 -10.83
N ARG A 2 -10.45 1.75 -9.96
CA ARG A 2 -9.31 0.82 -9.79
C ARG A 2 -9.74 -0.34 -8.89
N ARG A 3 -9.29 -1.53 -9.23
CA ARG A 3 -9.59 -2.78 -8.52
C ARG A 3 -8.27 -3.46 -8.17
N LEU A 4 -8.14 -3.89 -6.93
CA LEU A 4 -7.09 -4.79 -6.48
C LEU A 4 -7.29 -6.16 -7.14
N GLU A 5 -6.23 -6.69 -7.76
CA GLU A 5 -6.27 -8.01 -8.36
C GLU A 5 -5.51 -9.01 -7.49
N VAL A 6 -4.25 -8.69 -7.18
CA VAL A 6 -3.38 -9.57 -6.39
C VAL A 6 -2.43 -8.74 -5.53
N PHE A 7 -2.01 -9.31 -4.40
CA PHE A 7 -0.91 -8.79 -3.60
C PHE A 7 0.02 -9.93 -3.18
N PHE A 8 1.30 -9.60 -2.97
CA PHE A 8 2.33 -10.54 -2.54
C PHE A 8 3.19 -9.86 -1.46
N PHE A 9 3.63 -10.63 -0.46
CA PHE A 9 4.69 -10.23 0.46
C PHE A 9 5.85 -11.20 0.36
N GLY A 10 7.07 -10.70 0.59
CA GLY A 10 8.25 -11.55 0.73
C GLY A 10 8.20 -12.43 1.99
N ASP A 11 7.60 -11.91 3.05
CA ASP A 11 7.33 -12.63 4.30
C ASP A 11 5.85 -12.45 4.66
N ASN A 12 5.05 -13.49 4.42
CA ASN A 12 3.62 -13.47 4.70
C ASN A 12 3.29 -13.85 6.16
N TYR A 13 4.23 -14.37 6.95
CA TYR A 13 3.94 -14.84 8.31
C TYR A 13 3.96 -13.70 9.32
N ALA A 14 4.80 -12.69 9.09
CA ALA A 14 4.93 -11.53 9.97
C ALA A 14 3.86 -10.45 9.76
N TRP A 15 2.94 -10.62 8.81
CA TRP A 15 1.98 -9.59 8.40
C TRP A 15 0.55 -10.14 8.28
N GLU A 16 -0.37 -9.49 8.97
CA GLU A 16 -1.81 -9.72 8.83
C GLU A 16 -2.39 -8.69 7.85
N VAL A 17 -3.14 -9.19 6.87
CA VAL A 17 -3.65 -8.38 5.77
C VAL A 17 -5.14 -8.63 5.57
N THR A 18 -5.92 -7.55 5.51
CA THR A 18 -7.38 -7.63 5.31
C THR A 18 -7.82 -6.65 4.23
N TYR A 19 -8.64 -7.09 3.29
CA TYR A 19 -9.06 -6.28 2.13
C TYR A 19 -10.57 -6.40 1.88
N PRO A 20 -11.42 -5.85 2.78
CA PRO A 20 -12.87 -5.98 2.65
C PRO A 20 -13.46 -5.15 1.50
N LEU A 21 -12.67 -4.23 0.93
CA LEU A 21 -13.06 -3.34 -0.15
C LEU A 21 -12.12 -3.50 -1.35
N PRO A 22 -12.61 -3.31 -2.59
CA PRO A 22 -11.82 -3.54 -3.81
C PRO A 22 -10.66 -2.57 -4.02
N ASN A 23 -10.56 -1.50 -3.22
CA ASN A 23 -9.58 -0.43 -3.36
C ASN A 23 -8.92 -0.03 -2.03
N ARG A 24 -9.07 -0.84 -0.98
CA ARG A 24 -8.53 -0.53 0.35
C ARG A 24 -8.00 -1.80 1.00
N ILE A 25 -6.76 -1.74 1.45
CA ILE A 25 -6.07 -2.82 2.16
C ILE A 25 -5.72 -2.31 3.55
N PHE A 26 -5.98 -3.13 4.55
CA PHE A 26 -5.53 -2.94 5.92
C PHE A 26 -4.36 -3.89 6.14
N ILE A 27 -3.27 -3.35 6.67
CA ILE A 27 -2.04 -4.08 6.92
C ILE A 27 -1.68 -3.85 8.39
N LYS A 28 -1.40 -4.94 9.10
CA LYS A 28 -0.93 -4.91 10.47
C LYS A 28 0.25 -5.86 10.58
N SER A 29 1.31 -5.44 11.26
CA SER A 29 2.40 -6.35 11.57
C SER A 29 2.06 -7.19 12.79
N LEU A 30 2.44 -8.47 12.74
CA LEU A 30 2.32 -9.42 13.86
C LEU A 30 3.62 -9.50 14.67
N GLU A 31 4.75 -9.11 14.07
CA GLU A 31 6.08 -9.18 14.65
C GLU A 31 6.76 -7.80 14.71
N LYS A 32 7.70 -7.65 15.63
CA LYS A 32 8.42 -6.39 15.84
C LYS A 32 9.60 -6.29 14.89
N ASN A 33 9.84 -5.08 14.35
CA ASN A 33 11.03 -4.76 13.54
C ASN A 33 11.22 -5.63 12.28
N VAL A 34 10.14 -6.16 11.71
CA VAL A 34 10.20 -6.91 10.45
C VAL A 34 10.23 -5.95 9.26
N ARG A 35 11.10 -6.26 8.30
CA ARG A 35 11.18 -5.56 7.02
C ARG A 35 10.94 -6.54 5.88
N THR A 36 10.04 -6.21 4.96
CA THR A 36 9.76 -7.06 3.81
C THR A 36 9.32 -6.23 2.61
N ASN A 37 9.37 -6.86 1.44
CA ASN A 37 8.83 -6.28 0.22
C ASN A 37 7.36 -6.67 0.07
N MET A 38 6.54 -5.73 -0.42
CA MET A 38 5.16 -5.97 -0.78
C MET A 38 4.91 -5.50 -2.21
N THR A 39 4.35 -6.37 -3.03
CA THR A 39 3.95 -6.07 -4.41
C THR A 39 2.43 -6.06 -4.50
N ILE A 40 1.87 -4.99 -5.06
CA ILE A 40 0.43 -4.83 -5.29
C ILE A 40 0.17 -4.69 -6.78
N ILE A 41 -0.62 -5.60 -7.34
CA ILE A 41 -1.03 -5.57 -8.73
C ILE A 41 -2.49 -5.14 -8.80
N THR A 42 -2.74 -4.08 -9.56
CA THR A 42 -4.08 -3.56 -9.84
C THR A 42 -4.31 -3.52 -11.34
N ASN A 43 -5.58 -3.41 -11.74
CA ASN A 43 -6.00 -3.34 -13.14
C ASN A 43 -5.41 -2.17 -13.98
N LYS A 44 -4.64 -1.25 -13.37
CA LYS A 44 -4.03 -0.11 -14.06
C LYS A 44 -2.54 0.08 -13.79
N ARG A 45 -2.01 -0.43 -12.68
CA ARG A 45 -0.64 -0.19 -12.20
C ARG A 45 -0.19 -1.30 -11.26
N THR A 46 1.12 -1.53 -11.25
CA THR A 46 1.83 -2.32 -10.23
C THR A 46 2.52 -1.37 -9.27
N TYR A 47 2.50 -1.70 -7.99
CA TYR A 47 3.21 -0.98 -6.93
C TYR A 47 4.13 -1.95 -6.21
N GLU A 48 5.30 -1.47 -5.87
CA GLU A 48 6.28 -2.18 -5.06
C GLU A 48 6.58 -1.30 -3.85
N PHE A 49 6.47 -1.90 -2.67
CA PHE A 49 6.68 -1.24 -1.39
C PHE A 49 7.76 -2.00 -0.62
N ASP A 50 8.59 -1.23 0.07
CA ASP A 50 9.42 -1.72 1.15
C ASP A 50 8.72 -1.30 2.45
N ILE A 51 8.24 -2.28 3.20
CA ILE A 51 7.47 -2.06 4.42
C ILE A 51 8.30 -2.47 5.64
N VAL A 52 8.25 -1.63 6.67
CA VAL A 52 8.96 -1.82 7.93
C VAL A 52 7.97 -1.71 9.07
N SER A 53 7.93 -2.73 9.94
CA SER A 53 7.19 -2.71 11.19
C SER A 53 7.97 -1.90 12.22
N LYS A 54 7.31 -0.90 12.82
CA LYS A 54 7.82 -0.12 13.94
C LYS A 54 6.79 -0.14 15.06
N GLU A 55 7.28 -0.23 16.30
CA GLU A 55 6.42 -0.08 17.47
C GLU A 55 6.13 1.39 17.76
N LEU A 56 5.03 1.64 18.46
CA LEU A 56 4.72 2.95 19.00
C LEU A 56 5.67 3.24 20.17
N GLU A 57 6.73 3.99 19.89
CA GLU A 57 7.63 4.52 20.92
C GLU A 57 7.25 5.97 21.24
N VAL A 58 7.27 6.32 22.54
CA VAL A 58 6.99 7.68 23.01
C VAL A 58 7.94 8.66 22.34
N GLY A 59 7.39 9.65 21.62
CA GLY A 59 8.16 10.66 20.87
C GLY A 59 8.57 10.25 19.44
N ARG A 60 8.21 9.06 18.95
CA ARG A 60 8.44 8.62 17.56
C ARG A 60 7.15 8.29 16.80
N GLU A 61 6.05 8.88 17.20
CA GLU A 61 4.73 8.71 16.57
C GLU A 61 4.74 9.05 15.07
N HIS A 62 5.59 9.98 14.65
CA HIS A 62 5.74 10.41 13.26
C HIS A 62 6.33 9.34 12.33
N ASP A 63 6.98 8.31 12.88
CA ASP A 63 7.52 7.21 12.08
C ASP A 63 6.42 6.23 11.62
N LEU A 64 5.22 6.32 12.19
CA LEU A 64 4.10 5.43 11.88
C LEU A 64 3.26 5.97 10.72
N VAL A 65 2.98 5.10 9.76
CA VAL A 65 2.15 5.43 8.60
C VAL A 65 0.78 4.77 8.76
N TYR A 66 -0.25 5.58 9.03
CA TYR A 66 -1.62 5.09 9.21
C TYR A 66 -2.43 5.01 7.92
N LEU A 67 -2.19 5.92 6.98
CA LEU A 67 -2.96 6.01 5.74
C LEU A 67 -2.08 6.41 4.57
N ILE A 68 -2.04 5.55 3.57
CA ILE A 68 -1.44 5.85 2.27
C ILE A 68 -2.58 5.99 1.26
N ARG A 69 -2.60 7.13 0.56
CA ARG A 69 -3.59 7.40 -0.49
C ARG A 69 -2.91 7.91 -1.74
N PHE A 70 -3.16 7.22 -2.85
CA PHE A 70 -2.63 7.62 -4.14
C PHE A 70 -3.66 8.42 -4.93
N TYR A 71 -3.32 9.67 -5.21
CA TYR A 71 -4.05 10.54 -6.12
C TYR A 71 -3.45 10.45 -7.51
N TYR A 72 -4.30 10.48 -8.54
CA TYR A 72 -3.86 10.37 -9.91
C TYR A 72 -4.48 11.48 -10.73
N PRO A 73 -3.68 12.18 -11.54
CA PRO A 73 -4.24 13.16 -12.45
C PRO A 73 -5.18 12.44 -13.42
N GLN A 74 -6.36 13.02 -13.63
CA GLN A 74 -7.18 12.64 -14.78
C GLN A 74 -6.38 13.00 -16.03
N LYS A 75 -6.31 12.09 -17.01
CA LYS A 75 -5.71 12.43 -18.31
C LYS A 75 -6.47 13.66 -18.81
N LYS A 76 -5.82 14.82 -18.89
CA LYS A 76 -6.34 15.96 -19.64
C LYS A 76 -6.54 15.43 -21.05
N ALA A 77 -7.77 15.47 -21.56
CA ALA A 77 -8.00 15.26 -22.98
C ALA A 77 -7.17 16.34 -23.68
N CYS A 78 -6.11 15.91 -24.38
CA CYS A 78 -5.37 16.79 -25.25
C CYS A 78 -6.31 17.12 -26.40
N ASN A 79 -7.05 18.22 -26.29
CA ASN A 79 -7.72 18.81 -27.44
C ASN A 79 -6.60 19.27 -28.37
N LYS A 80 -6.33 18.46 -29.39
CA LYS A 80 -5.69 18.94 -30.61
C LYS A 80 -6.72 19.81 -31.30
N GLU A 81 -6.74 21.10 -30.96
CA GLU A 81 -7.39 22.09 -31.81
C GLU A 81 -6.67 22.11 -33.16
N LYS A 82 -7.49 22.13 -34.21
CA LYS A 82 -7.15 21.98 -35.61
C LYS A 82 -6.42 23.21 -36.14
#